data_AF-A0A9C7FIP5-F1
#
_entry.id   AF-A0A9C7FIP5-F1
#
_cell.length_a   1.000
_cell.length_b   1.000
_cell.length_c   1.000
_cell.angle_alpha   90.00
_cell.angle_beta   90.00
_cell.angle_gamma   90.00
#
_symmetry.space_group_name_H-M   'P 1'
#
loop_
_entity.id
_entity.type
_entity.pdbx_description
1 polymer ?
#
loop_
_entity_poly.entity_id
_entity_poly.type
_entity_poly.pdbx_seq_one_letter_code
_entity_poly.pdbx_strand_id
1 'polypeptide(L)'
;MNKPNRHPSELTDVEIESCIDGSSDVGMIRTILEDDDIITKDGLVDEDEFGSAFAFNIEGFISEPEDSPEWEEVNQVNLDWGKSIAENINDLICE
;
A
#
# COMPACT_ATOMS: atom_id res chain seq x y z
N MET A 1 -18.98 -0.86 7.74
CA MET A 1 -17.56 -0.66 8.02
C MET A 1 -17.42 -0.28 9.48
N ASN A 2 -16.55 -0.99 10.20
CA ASN A 2 -16.12 -0.56 11.53
C ASN A 2 -15.30 0.72 11.37
N LYS A 3 -15.32 1.59 12.37
CA LYS A 3 -14.48 2.78 12.37
C LYS A 3 -13.08 2.40 12.83
N PRO A 4 -12.02 3.02 12.28
CA PRO A 4 -10.67 2.80 12.78
C PRO A 4 -10.59 3.19 14.26
N ASN A 5 -9.90 2.37 15.06
CA ASN A 5 -9.67 2.61 16.47
C ASN A 5 -8.30 3.25 16.75
N ARG A 6 -7.45 3.36 15.72
CA ARG A 6 -6.13 3.99 15.72
C ARG A 6 -5.79 4.51 14.33
N HIS A 7 -4.85 5.45 14.25
CA HIS A 7 -4.41 6.03 12.98
C HIS A 7 -3.34 5.11 12.32
N PRO A 8 -3.31 4.97 10.97
CA PRO A 8 -2.31 4.14 10.29
C PRO A 8 -0.85 4.47 10.64
N SER A 9 -0.53 5.75 10.89
CA SER A 9 0.81 6.17 11.32
C SER A 9 1.23 5.67 12.71
N GLU A 10 0.30 5.15 13.51
CA GLU A 10 0.56 4.56 14.82
C GLU A 10 0.99 3.07 14.74
N LEU A 11 0.93 2.46 13.54
CA LEU A 11 1.35 1.08 13.34
C LEU A 11 2.87 0.92 13.53
N THR A 12 3.24 -0.13 14.27
CA THR A 12 4.63 -0.57 14.39
C THR A 12 5.10 -1.26 13.11
N ASP A 13 6.42 -1.36 12.92
CA ASP A 13 6.98 -2.05 11.76
C ASP A 13 6.55 -3.53 11.69
N VAL A 14 6.38 -4.19 12.84
CA VAL A 14 5.91 -5.59 12.92
C VAL A 14 4.46 -5.71 12.45
N GLU A 15 3.64 -4.72 12.78
CA GLU A 15 2.24 -4.68 12.34
C GLU A 15 2.14 -4.42 10.85
N ILE A 16 2.92 -3.47 10.33
CA ILE A 16 3.03 -3.22 8.88
C ILE A 16 3.50 -4.48 8.15
N GLU A 17 4.56 -5.14 8.63
CA GLU A 17 5.06 -6.39 8.03
C GLU A 17 3.97 -7.48 8.00
N SER A 18 3.13 -7.56 9.04
CA SER A 18 2.04 -8.54 9.09
C SER A 18 0.92 -8.29 8.07
N CYS A 19 0.84 -7.08 7.50
CA CYS A 19 -0.10 -6.72 6.44
C CYS A 19 0.42 -7.05 5.03
N ILE A 20 1.66 -7.54 4.90
CA ILE A 20 2.29 -7.84 3.61
C ILE A 20 2.20 -9.35 3.35
N ASP A 21 1.48 -9.76 2.32
CA ASP A 21 1.58 -11.14 1.81
C ASP A 21 2.88 -11.28 1.01
N GLY A 22 3.93 -11.76 1.68
CA GLY A 22 5.28 -11.87 1.14
C GLY A 22 6.28 -11.02 1.92
N SER A 23 7.07 -10.21 1.22
CA SER A 23 8.03 -9.30 1.84
C SER A 23 8.19 -8.06 0.96
N SER A 24 8.22 -6.89 1.60
CA SER A 24 8.46 -5.61 0.96
C SER A 24 9.21 -4.68 1.93
N ASP A 25 9.53 -3.47 1.49
CA ASP A 25 10.19 -2.47 2.34
C ASP A 25 9.17 -1.79 3.26
N VAL A 26 9.22 -2.12 4.56
CA VAL A 26 8.37 -1.50 5.59
C VAL A 26 8.61 0.01 5.71
N GLY A 27 9.85 0.47 5.51
CA GLY A 27 10.18 1.90 5.53
C GLY A 27 9.48 2.66 4.40
N MET A 28 9.46 2.08 3.20
CA MET A 28 8.71 2.62 2.06
C MET A 28 7.21 2.70 2.37
N ILE A 29 6.61 1.63 2.90
CA ILE A 29 5.19 1.63 3.27
C ILE A 29 4.89 2.71 4.30
N ARG A 30 5.75 2.86 5.32
CA ARG A 30 5.62 3.92 6.32
C ARG A 30 5.66 5.31 5.68
N THR A 31 6.57 5.54 4.73
CA THR A 31 6.64 6.81 4.00
C THR A 31 5.35 7.08 3.21
N ILE A 32 4.74 6.07 2.59
CA ILE A 32 3.45 6.24 1.90
C ILE A 32 2.34 6.60 2.90
N LEU A 33 2.29 5.94 4.07
CA LEU A 33 1.30 6.22 5.11
C LEU A 33 1.45 7.60 5.79
N GLU A 34 2.57 8.28 5.61
CA GLU A 34 2.80 9.64 6.10
C GLU A 34 2.24 10.71 5.15
N ASP A 35 1.82 10.35 3.95
CA ASP A 35 1.18 11.26 3.01
C ASP A 35 -0.29 11.48 3.40
N ASP A 36 -0.65 12.74 3.66
CA ASP A 36 -2.00 13.14 4.07
C ASP A 36 -3.06 12.81 3.00
N ASP A 37 -2.67 12.73 1.71
CA ASP A 37 -3.58 12.40 0.62
C ASP A 37 -3.93 10.89 0.57
N ILE A 38 -3.14 10.05 1.24
CA ILE A 38 -3.39 8.60 1.38
C ILE A 38 -4.47 8.29 2.42
N ILE A 39 -4.74 9.22 3.34
CA ILE A 39 -5.71 9.00 4.42
C ILE A 39 -7.06 9.64 4.08
N THR A 40 -8.07 8.79 3.91
CA THR A 40 -9.45 9.23 3.66
C THR A 40 -10.01 10.03 4.84
N LYS A 41 -11.10 10.76 4.58
CA LYS A 41 -11.81 11.55 5.62
C LYS A 41 -12.35 10.71 6.78
N ASP A 42 -12.54 9.41 6.56
CA ASP A 42 -13.01 8.47 7.58
C ASP A 42 -11.85 7.85 8.40
N GLY A 43 -10.60 8.23 8.11
CA GLY A 43 -9.40 7.75 8.80
C GLY A 43 -8.89 6.39 8.30
N LEU A 44 -9.37 5.94 7.14
CA LEU A 44 -8.91 4.72 6.46
C LEU A 44 -7.86 5.06 5.40
N VAL A 45 -6.97 4.12 5.10
CA VAL A 45 -6.07 4.19 3.95
C VAL A 45 -6.89 4.12 2.67
N ASP A 46 -6.69 5.04 1.75
CA ASP A 46 -7.23 4.99 0.39
C ASP A 46 -6.48 3.91 -0.40
N GLU A 47 -7.15 2.80 -0.69
CA GLU A 47 -6.55 1.63 -1.34
C GLU A 47 -6.02 1.94 -2.74
N ASP A 48 -6.74 2.78 -3.51
CA ASP A 48 -6.35 3.12 -4.88
C ASP A 48 -5.12 4.04 -4.88
N GLU A 49 -5.12 5.08 -4.05
CA GLU A 49 -3.98 6.01 -3.95
C GLU A 49 -2.76 5.32 -3.33
N PHE A 50 -2.94 4.49 -2.29
CA PHE A 50 -1.87 3.71 -1.69
C PHE A 50 -1.28 2.71 -2.68
N GLY A 51 -2.13 1.95 -3.38
CA GLY A 51 -1.69 0.98 -4.37
C GLY A 51 -0.87 1.64 -5.47
N SER A 52 -1.31 2.80 -5.95
CA SER A 52 -0.62 3.58 -6.99
C SER A 52 0.75 4.05 -6.50
N ALA A 53 0.82 4.66 -5.30
CA ALA A 53 2.07 5.08 -4.70
C ALA A 53 3.03 3.91 -4.46
N PHE A 54 2.51 2.76 -4.01
CA PHE A 54 3.30 1.55 -3.83
C PHE A 54 3.89 1.05 -5.15
N ALA A 55 3.05 0.90 -6.19
CA ALA A 55 3.47 0.43 -7.51
C ALA A 55 4.55 1.33 -8.11
N PHE A 56 4.38 2.65 -8.02
CA PHE A 56 5.36 3.64 -8.46
C PHE A 56 6.72 3.48 -7.76
N ASN A 57 6.74 3.23 -6.44
CA ASN A 57 8.01 3.08 -5.72
C ASN A 57 8.77 1.79 -6.11
N ILE A 58 8.08 0.78 -6.64
CA ILE A 58 8.70 -0.50 -7.03
C ILE A 58 8.76 -0.72 -8.55
N GLU A 59 8.32 0.23 -9.37
CA GLU A 59 8.30 0.12 -10.84
C GLU A 59 9.72 -0.08 -11.42
N GLY A 60 10.75 0.41 -10.72
CA GLY A 60 12.15 0.22 -11.10
C GLY A 60 12.64 -1.24 -11.05
N PHE A 61 11.84 -2.15 -10.50
CA PHE A 61 12.08 -3.60 -10.55
C PHE A 61 11.46 -4.28 -11.77
N ILE A 62 10.65 -3.56 -12.57
CA ILE A 62 10.12 -4.05 -13.84
C ILE A 62 11.23 -3.96 -14.89
N SER A 63 11.48 -5.05 -15.61
CA SER A 63 12.58 -5.14 -16.59
C SER A 63 12.14 -4.82 -18.02
N GLU A 64 10.84 -4.88 -18.24
CA GLU A 64 10.13 -4.65 -19.46
C GLU A 64 10.09 -3.14 -19.79
N PRO A 65 10.04 -2.74 -21.07
CA PRO A 65 9.90 -1.33 -21.44
C PRO A 65 8.57 -0.72 -20.95
N GLU A 66 8.60 0.49 -20.40
CA GLU A 66 7.40 1.19 -19.87
C GLU A 66 6.26 1.33 -20.89
N ASP A 67 6.57 1.37 -22.19
CA ASP A 67 5.59 1.44 -23.28
C ASP A 67 5.09 0.08 -23.78
N SER A 68 5.47 -1.01 -23.10
CA SER A 68 5.09 -2.37 -23.47
C SER A 68 3.85 -2.87 -22.70
N PRO A 69 3.00 -3.70 -23.33
CA PRO A 69 1.90 -4.37 -22.63
C PRO A 69 2.38 -5.22 -21.45
N GLU A 70 3.55 -5.83 -21.56
CA GLU A 70 4.13 -6.65 -20.49
C GLU A 70 4.49 -5.80 -19.25
N TRP A 71 4.98 -4.57 -19.45
CA TRP A 71 5.19 -3.64 -18.33
C TRP A 71 3.86 -3.26 -17.67
N GLU A 72 2.82 -2.98 -18.46
CA GLU A 72 1.48 -2.65 -17.93
C GLU A 72 0.91 -3.81 -17.10
N GLU A 73 1.07 -5.05 -17.57
CA GLU A 73 0.66 -6.25 -16.82
C GLU A 73 1.40 -6.40 -15.49
N VAL A 74 2.73 -6.22 -15.46
CA VAL A 74 3.52 -6.32 -14.22
C VAL A 74 3.22 -5.15 -13.28
N ASN A 75 3.05 -3.94 -13.82
CA ASN A 75 2.72 -2.78 -13.01
C ASN A 75 1.32 -2.91 -12.39
N GLN A 76 0.36 -3.50 -13.11
CA GLN A 76 -0.95 -3.84 -12.57
C GLN A 76 -0.86 -4.84 -11.40
N VAL A 77 0.03 -5.83 -11.48
CA VAL A 77 0.28 -6.75 -10.35
C VAL A 77 0.83 -5.99 -9.13
N ASN A 78 1.75 -5.04 -9.33
CA ASN A 78 2.26 -4.19 -8.25
C ASN A 78 1.15 -3.32 -7.63
N LEU A 79 0.27 -2.77 -8.46
CA LEU A 79 -0.89 -1.99 -8.02
C LEU A 79 -1.82 -2.82 -7.14
N ASP A 80 -2.20 -4.02 -7.62
CA ASP A 80 -3.08 -4.93 -6.90
C ASP A 80 -2.45 -5.41 -5.58
N TRP A 81 -1.12 -5.61 -5.57
CA TRP A 81 -0.40 -5.95 -4.35
C TRP A 81 -0.44 -4.80 -3.32
N GLY A 82 -0.19 -3.57 -3.76
CA GLY A 82 -0.29 -2.39 -2.90
C GLY A 82 -1.70 -2.20 -2.32
N LYS A 83 -2.75 -2.41 -3.13
CA LYS A 83 -4.15 -2.40 -2.66
C LYS A 83 -4.41 -3.42 -1.57
N SER A 84 -3.93 -4.66 -1.75
CA SER A 84 -4.09 -5.70 -0.73
C SER A 84 -3.40 -5.35 0.59
N ILE A 85 -2.24 -4.67 0.55
CA ILE A 85 -1.58 -4.17 1.77
C ILE A 85 -2.45 -3.10 2.45
N ALA A 86 -3.03 -2.17 1.70
CA ALA A 86 -3.92 -1.15 2.23
C ALA A 86 -5.20 -1.75 2.85
N GLU A 87 -5.81 -2.74 2.20
CA GLU A 87 -6.94 -3.51 2.74
C GLU A 87 -6.58 -4.16 4.09
N ASN A 88 -5.43 -4.84 4.15
CA ASN A 88 -4.96 -5.49 5.38
C ASN A 88 -4.66 -4.48 6.51
N ILE A 89 -4.14 -3.30 6.18
CA ILE A 89 -3.95 -2.21 7.14
C ILE A 89 -5.30 -1.71 7.65
N ASN A 90 -6.27 -1.49 6.76
CA ASN A 90 -7.61 -1.05 7.10
C ASN A 90 -8.33 -2.06 8.01
N ASP A 91 -8.19 -3.34 7.73
CA ASP A 91 -8.70 -4.41 8.60
C ASP A 91 -8.05 -4.32 9.99
N LEU A 92 -6.71 -4.25 10.06
CA LEU A 92 -5.95 -4.21 11.32
C LEU A 92 -6.29 -2.99 12.19
N ILE A 93 -6.54 -1.81 11.62
CA ILE A 93 -6.90 -0.61 12.41
C ILE A 93 -8.38 -0.59 12.78
N CYS A 94 -9.21 -1.48 12.24
CA CYS A 94 -10.64 -1.58 12.50
C CYS A 94 -11.03 -2.73 13.44
N GLU A 95 -10.09 -3.61 13.80
CA GLU A 95 -10.23 -4.66 14.82
C GLU A 95 -10.29 -4.09 16.25
#